data_AF-A0A8X6SJJ5-F1
#
_entry.id   AF-A0A8X6SJJ5-F1
#
_cell.length_a   1.000
_cell.length_b   1.000
_cell.length_c   1.000
_cell.angle_alpha   90.00
_cell.angle_beta   90.00
_cell.angle_gamma   90.00
#
_symmetry.space_group_name_H-M   'P 1'
#
loop_
_entity.id
_entity.type
_entity.pdbx_description
1 polymer ?
#
loop_
_entity_poly.entity_id
_entity_poly.type
_entity_poly.pdbx_seq_one_letter_code
_entity_poly.pdbx_strand_id
1 'polypeptide(L)'
;MIEHILKLIESVPCRVKQPLLLGLCPTEKYRFPPTEGRCKKPHTIAEELILPAAIEIVETMFGDNFAKELQFMPLSNDTVSRRIDDIAEDVEQQLFGKLRDKLFSIQLDEATDSNKDAHFIAYVRFWDGMSAVEELLFAKIKATAIALFDILNNFINEANIEWKNCVGICTDGARTMSGKFKSIQALVKQKSPLCIWTHCMIHREALVSKEISPGLNIVLMTVVTVVNYIKMRPLKSRIFSGLCRDMGVVHSSLLFYCGGRWLSRGKFLQRVYELRNEITIFLEEETYRKLRNFEMVYF
;
A
#
# COMPACT_ATOMS: atom_id res chain seq x y z
N MET A 1 -7.60 4.53 2.44
CA MET A 1 -6.32 5.08 1.93
C MET A 1 -5.12 4.15 2.20
N ILE A 2 -4.71 3.88 3.45
CA ILE A 2 -3.51 3.06 3.75
C ILE A 2 -3.65 1.56 3.36
N GLU A 3 -4.79 0.93 3.64
CA GLU A 3 -5.02 -0.45 3.18
C GLU A 3 -5.09 -0.57 1.66
N HIS A 4 -5.54 0.48 0.97
CA HIS A 4 -5.53 0.55 -0.49
C HIS A 4 -4.10 0.65 -1.02
N ILE A 5 -3.26 1.50 -0.43
CA ILE A 5 -1.84 1.65 -0.80
C ILE A 5 -1.07 0.33 -0.61
N LEU A 6 -1.27 -0.35 0.53
CA LEU A 6 -0.59 -1.63 0.79
C LEU A 6 -1.12 -2.76 -0.08
N LYS A 7 -2.44 -2.83 -0.35
CA LYS A 7 -3.00 -3.80 -1.29
C LYS A 7 -2.49 -3.55 -2.71
N LEU A 8 -2.39 -2.29 -3.16
CA LEU A 8 -1.83 -1.93 -4.47
C LEU A 8 -0.35 -2.33 -4.59
N ILE A 9 0.46 -2.09 -3.57
CA ILE A 9 1.90 -2.42 -3.58
C ILE A 9 2.12 -3.94 -3.52
N GLU A 10 1.28 -4.68 -2.79
CA GLU A 10 1.38 -6.15 -2.67
C GLU A 10 0.74 -6.91 -3.84
N SER A 11 -0.14 -6.29 -4.62
CA SER A 11 -0.86 -6.93 -5.74
C SER A 11 -0.20 -6.79 -7.12
N VAL A 12 0.92 -6.07 -7.25
CA VAL A 12 1.57 -5.80 -8.54
C VAL A 12 2.77 -6.74 -8.77
N PRO A 13 2.65 -7.79 -9.60
CA PRO A 13 3.80 -8.59 -10.02
C PRO A 13 4.68 -7.82 -11.03
N CYS A 14 6.01 -8.01 -10.90
CA CYS A 14 7.14 -7.31 -11.56
C CYS A 14 7.18 -7.28 -13.12
N ARG A 15 6.09 -7.51 -13.86
CA ARG A 15 6.11 -7.49 -15.34
C ARG A 15 5.03 -6.67 -16.04
N VAL A 16 4.20 -5.93 -15.33
CA VAL A 16 3.29 -4.97 -15.96
C VAL A 16 3.64 -3.57 -15.46
N LYS A 17 4.59 -2.94 -16.14
CA LYS A 17 5.03 -1.56 -15.88
C LYS A 17 3.93 -0.61 -16.34
N GLN A 18 3.46 0.22 -15.40
CA GLN A 18 2.81 1.54 -15.56
C GLN A 18 1.29 1.69 -15.77
N PRO A 19 0.48 0.81 -16.39
CA PRO A 19 -0.92 1.18 -16.59
C PRO A 19 -1.89 0.65 -15.52
N LEU A 20 -1.48 -0.30 -14.66
CA LEU A 20 -2.37 -0.89 -13.65
C LEU A 20 -2.67 -0.01 -12.41
N LEU A 21 -2.02 1.15 -12.26
CA LEU A 21 -2.28 2.07 -11.15
C LEU A 21 -3.47 3.01 -11.38
N LEU A 22 -3.97 3.13 -12.61
CA LEU A 22 -5.04 4.07 -12.98
C LEU A 22 -6.45 3.44 -13.07
N GLY A 23 -6.62 2.14 -12.77
CA GLY A 23 -7.86 1.40 -13.05
C GLY A 23 -8.69 0.90 -11.85
N LEU A 24 -8.48 1.34 -10.61
CA LEU A 24 -9.18 0.76 -9.43
C LEU A 24 -10.00 1.76 -8.61
N CYS A 25 -11.14 2.19 -9.15
CA CYS A 25 -12.43 2.26 -8.44
C CYS A 25 -13.57 2.59 -9.42
N PRO A 26 -14.65 1.80 -9.43
CA PRO A 26 -15.88 2.32 -8.85
C PRO A 26 -16.47 1.40 -7.81
N THR A 27 -17.08 2.02 -6.81
CA THR A 27 -17.94 1.42 -5.81
C THR A 27 -19.08 0.62 -6.45
N GLU A 28 -19.07 -0.70 -6.33
CA GLU A 28 -20.29 -1.51 -6.25
C GLU A 28 -20.00 -2.87 -5.58
N LYS A 29 -20.79 -3.20 -4.56
CA LYS A 29 -20.67 -4.43 -3.78
C LYS A 29 -21.27 -5.59 -4.58
N TYR A 30 -20.45 -6.36 -5.28
CA TYR A 30 -20.78 -7.73 -5.64
C TYR A 30 -19.78 -8.70 -5.02
N ARG A 31 -20.32 -9.65 -4.26
CA ARG A 31 -19.60 -10.58 -3.38
C ARG A 31 -19.27 -11.85 -4.16
N PHE A 32 -18.02 -12.00 -4.60
CA PHE A 32 -17.47 -13.29 -5.01
C PHE A 32 -16.57 -13.87 -3.89
N PRO A 33 -16.54 -15.20 -3.71
CA PRO A 33 -15.88 -15.84 -2.57
C PRO A 33 -14.34 -15.78 -2.67
N PRO A 34 -13.61 -15.84 -1.54
CA PRO A 34 -12.17 -15.65 -1.54
C PRO A 34 -11.45 -16.94 -1.95
N THR A 35 -10.90 -16.99 -3.16
CA THR A 35 -9.89 -18.00 -3.52
C THR A 35 -8.49 -17.43 -3.37
N GLU A 36 -7.91 -17.72 -2.21
CA GLU A 36 -6.48 -17.99 -1.99
C GLU A 36 -5.46 -17.08 -2.70
N GLY A 37 -5.17 -15.96 -2.02
CA GLY A 37 -3.99 -15.14 -2.27
C GLY A 37 -2.71 -15.88 -1.93
N ARG A 38 -2.15 -16.62 -2.90
CA ARG A 38 -0.77 -17.11 -2.89
C ARG A 38 -0.32 -17.70 -4.24
N CYS A 39 -0.55 -17.01 -5.36
CA CYS A 39 0.10 -17.45 -6.59
C CYS A 39 0.50 -16.29 -7.50
N LYS A 40 1.80 -16.27 -7.83
CA LYS A 40 2.36 -15.73 -9.06
C LYS A 40 1.80 -16.53 -10.26
N LYS A 41 0.50 -16.47 -10.54
CA LYS A 41 -0.04 -17.18 -11.71
C LYS A 41 0.20 -16.36 -12.98
N PRO A 42 0.48 -17.01 -14.12
CA PRO A 42 0.62 -16.35 -15.41
C PRO A 42 -0.68 -15.66 -15.85
N HIS A 43 -0.57 -14.85 -16.91
CA HIS A 43 -1.68 -14.26 -17.69
C HIS A 43 -2.74 -15.26 -18.15
N THR A 44 -2.43 -16.56 -18.06
CA THR A 44 -3.34 -17.67 -18.39
C THR A 44 -4.60 -17.71 -17.53
N ILE A 45 -4.66 -17.10 -16.33
CA ILE A 45 -5.94 -17.01 -15.59
C ILE A 45 -7.01 -16.30 -16.41
N ALA A 46 -6.66 -15.24 -17.14
CA ALA A 46 -7.63 -14.48 -17.91
C ALA A 46 -8.26 -15.35 -19.02
N GLU A 47 -7.43 -16.16 -19.67
CA GLU A 47 -7.84 -17.04 -20.77
C GLU A 47 -8.50 -18.34 -20.28
N GLU A 48 -7.99 -18.94 -19.20
CA GLU A 48 -8.41 -20.25 -18.69
C GLU A 48 -9.59 -20.18 -17.73
N LEU A 49 -9.80 -19.04 -17.06
CA LEU A 49 -10.80 -18.92 -16.00
C LEU A 49 -11.75 -17.74 -16.19
N ILE A 50 -11.22 -16.54 -16.41
CA ILE A 50 -12.05 -15.33 -16.44
C ILE A 50 -12.90 -15.28 -17.71
N LEU A 51 -12.30 -15.53 -18.88
CA LEU A 51 -13.02 -15.48 -20.15
C LEU A 51 -14.10 -16.57 -20.26
N PRO A 52 -13.83 -17.86 -19.94
CA PRO A 52 -14.85 -18.90 -19.95
C PRO A 52 -16.01 -18.59 -18.98
N ALA A 53 -15.72 -18.11 -17.77
CA ALA A 53 -16.75 -17.72 -16.82
C ALA A 53 -17.57 -16.51 -17.32
N ALA A 54 -16.93 -15.53 -17.96
CA ALA A 54 -17.63 -14.38 -18.54
C ALA A 54 -18.53 -14.80 -19.71
N ILE A 55 -18.09 -15.74 -20.55
CA ILE A 55 -18.89 -16.32 -21.63
C ILE A 55 -20.12 -17.02 -21.06
N GLU A 56 -19.96 -17.88 -20.04
CA GLU A 56 -21.08 -18.61 -19.41
C GLU A 56 -22.11 -17.66 -18.79
N ILE A 57 -21.64 -16.60 -18.10
CA ILE A 57 -22.52 -15.56 -17.55
C ILE A 57 -23.31 -14.88 -18.67
N VAL A 58 -22.65 -14.50 -19.76
CA VAL A 58 -23.27 -13.75 -20.86
C VAL A 58 -24.20 -14.63 -21.68
N GLU A 59 -23.85 -15.89 -21.89
CA GLU A 59 -24.71 -16.91 -22.50
C GLU A 59 -25.99 -17.08 -21.68
N THR A 60 -25.87 -17.21 -20.35
CA THR A 60 -27.01 -17.37 -19.45
C THR A 60 -27.90 -16.13 -19.41
N MET A 61 -27.32 -14.93 -19.38
CA MET A 61 -28.04 -13.68 -19.16
C MET A 61 -28.56 -13.04 -20.44
N PHE A 62 -27.84 -13.19 -21.55
CA PHE A 62 -28.10 -12.47 -22.81
C PHE A 62 -28.22 -13.40 -24.04
N GLY A 63 -27.88 -14.69 -23.90
CA GLY A 63 -27.97 -15.70 -24.96
C GLY A 63 -26.70 -15.87 -25.80
N ASP A 64 -26.64 -16.98 -26.53
CA ASP A 64 -25.45 -17.48 -27.22
C ASP A 64 -24.81 -16.49 -28.21
N ASN A 65 -25.60 -15.60 -28.80
CA ASN A 65 -25.11 -14.65 -29.80
C ASN A 65 -24.10 -13.67 -29.19
N PHE A 66 -24.39 -13.14 -27.99
CA PHE A 66 -23.48 -12.23 -27.28
C PHE A 66 -22.29 -12.97 -26.67
N ALA A 67 -22.49 -14.23 -26.26
CA ALA A 67 -21.42 -15.09 -25.74
C ALA A 67 -20.35 -15.37 -26.81
N LYS A 68 -20.75 -15.55 -28.07
CA LYS A 68 -19.84 -15.73 -29.22
C LYS A 68 -18.98 -14.50 -29.49
N GLU A 69 -19.49 -13.29 -29.28
CA GLU A 69 -18.70 -12.06 -29.46
C GLU A 69 -17.52 -11.98 -28.48
N LEU A 70 -17.71 -12.45 -27.24
CA LEU A 70 -16.66 -12.49 -26.22
C LEU A 70 -15.50 -13.43 -26.57
N GLN A 71 -15.78 -14.51 -27.30
CA GLN A 71 -14.74 -15.46 -27.75
C GLN A 71 -13.73 -14.82 -28.69
N PHE A 72 -14.10 -13.74 -29.38
CA PHE A 72 -13.20 -13.02 -30.29
C PHE A 72 -12.38 -11.93 -29.58
N MET A 73 -12.54 -11.73 -28.26
CA MET A 73 -11.75 -10.73 -27.56
C MET A 73 -10.27 -11.13 -27.51
N PRO A 74 -9.36 -10.32 -28.09
CA PRO A 74 -7.93 -10.59 -28.01
C PRO A 74 -7.43 -10.38 -26.58
N LEU A 75 -6.90 -11.44 -25.97
CA LEU A 75 -6.32 -11.44 -24.63
C LEU A 75 -4.79 -11.48 -24.63
N SER A 76 -4.15 -11.29 -25.79
CA SER A 76 -2.69 -11.24 -25.87
C SER A 76 -2.14 -10.16 -24.95
N ASN A 77 -0.96 -10.42 -24.36
CA ASN A 77 -0.31 -9.50 -23.43
C ASN A 77 -0.20 -8.07 -24.01
N ASP A 78 0.12 -7.95 -25.29
CA ASP A 78 0.26 -6.65 -25.97
C ASP A 78 -1.08 -5.93 -26.13
N THR A 79 -2.17 -6.68 -26.32
CA THR A 79 -3.51 -6.09 -26.45
C THR A 79 -4.07 -5.67 -25.10
N VAL A 80 -3.87 -6.50 -24.08
CA VAL A 80 -4.23 -6.16 -22.71
C VAL A 80 -3.43 -4.95 -22.25
N SER A 81 -2.11 -4.91 -22.48
CA SER A 81 -1.29 -3.75 -22.14
C SER A 81 -1.83 -2.46 -22.76
N ARG A 82 -2.04 -2.45 -24.08
CA ARG A 82 -2.59 -1.28 -24.79
C ARG A 82 -3.93 -0.84 -24.22
N ARG A 83 -4.84 -1.78 -23.94
CA ARG A 83 -6.15 -1.43 -23.34
C ARG A 83 -6.01 -0.82 -21.96
N ILE A 84 -5.07 -1.30 -21.14
CA ILE A 84 -4.85 -0.70 -19.82
C ILE A 84 -4.25 0.71 -20.02
N ASP A 85 -3.34 0.91 -20.97
CA ASP A 85 -2.79 2.24 -21.30
C ASP A 85 -3.90 3.21 -21.75
N ASP A 86 -4.80 2.77 -22.65
CA ASP A 86 -5.92 3.57 -23.15
C ASP A 86 -6.90 3.96 -22.02
N ILE A 87 -7.25 3.00 -21.15
CA ILE A 87 -8.13 3.26 -19.99
C ILE A 87 -7.44 4.20 -18.99
N ALA A 88 -6.14 4.02 -18.78
CA ALA A 88 -5.35 4.84 -17.89
C ALA A 88 -5.33 6.31 -18.36
N GLU A 89 -5.11 6.53 -19.66
CA GLU A 89 -5.16 7.85 -20.28
C GLU A 89 -6.55 8.49 -20.16
N ASP A 90 -7.62 7.73 -20.43
CA ASP A 90 -8.99 8.24 -20.31
C ASP A 90 -9.32 8.67 -18.86
N VAL A 91 -9.01 7.82 -17.87
CA VAL A 91 -9.20 8.15 -16.44
C VAL A 91 -8.40 9.40 -16.04
N GLU A 92 -7.17 9.51 -16.52
CA GLU A 92 -6.30 10.67 -16.27
C GLU A 92 -6.90 11.96 -16.87
N GLN A 93 -7.39 11.92 -18.11
CA GLN A 93 -8.03 13.08 -18.74
C GLN A 93 -9.33 13.48 -18.04
N GLN A 94 -10.14 12.51 -17.58
CA GLN A 94 -11.32 12.79 -16.77
C GLN A 94 -10.96 13.49 -15.46
N LEU A 95 -9.89 13.05 -14.78
CA LEU A 95 -9.40 13.69 -13.57
C LEU A 95 -8.92 15.12 -13.85
N PHE A 96 -8.18 15.34 -14.92
CA PHE A 96 -7.72 16.69 -15.31
C PHE A 96 -8.88 17.62 -15.59
N GLY A 97 -9.88 17.16 -16.34
CA GLY A 97 -11.10 17.93 -16.61
C GLY A 97 -11.79 18.39 -15.33
N LYS A 98 -11.80 17.55 -14.29
CA LYS A 98 -12.36 17.90 -12.97
C LYS A 98 -11.48 18.87 -12.18
N LEU A 99 -10.16 18.81 -12.32
CA LEU A 99 -9.21 19.55 -11.48
C LEU A 99 -8.93 20.99 -11.92
N ARG A 100 -8.94 21.27 -13.24
CA ARG A 100 -8.45 22.55 -13.80
C ARG A 100 -9.06 23.79 -13.14
N ASP A 101 -10.36 23.75 -12.85
CA ASP A 101 -11.11 24.88 -12.31
C ASP A 101 -11.37 24.78 -10.79
N LYS A 102 -10.68 23.88 -10.09
CA LYS A 102 -10.95 23.60 -8.67
C LYS A 102 -9.77 23.92 -7.80
N LEU A 103 -10.07 24.38 -6.58
CA LEU A 103 -9.09 24.40 -5.51
C LEU A 103 -8.78 22.97 -5.08
N PHE A 104 -7.50 22.65 -4.95
CA PHE A 104 -7.05 21.31 -4.61
C PHE A 104 -5.88 21.34 -3.63
N SER A 105 -5.64 20.19 -3.01
CA SER A 105 -4.45 19.93 -2.21
C SER A 105 -3.76 18.66 -2.72
N ILE A 106 -2.44 18.59 -2.59
CA ILE A 106 -1.64 17.45 -3.04
C ILE A 106 -0.94 16.81 -1.84
N GLN A 107 -0.97 15.48 -1.77
CA GLN A 107 -0.12 14.70 -0.88
C GLN A 107 0.96 13.99 -1.70
N LEU A 108 2.22 14.17 -1.29
CA LEU A 108 3.39 13.60 -1.96
C LEU A 108 4.09 12.61 -1.04
N ASP A 109 4.42 11.44 -1.58
CA ASP A 109 5.15 10.41 -0.85
C ASP A 109 6.18 9.70 -1.75
N GLU A 110 7.18 9.11 -1.11
CA GLU A 110 8.18 8.28 -1.78
C GLU A 110 8.07 6.85 -1.28
N ALA A 111 7.70 5.93 -2.19
CA ALA A 111 7.61 4.51 -1.90
C ALA A 111 8.77 3.76 -2.55
N THR A 112 9.20 2.65 -1.97
CA THR A 112 10.19 1.75 -2.59
C THR A 112 9.53 0.42 -2.87
N ASP A 113 9.61 -0.06 -4.11
CA ASP A 113 9.03 -1.34 -4.49
C ASP A 113 9.93 -2.54 -4.12
N SER A 114 9.48 -3.76 -4.45
CA SER A 114 10.24 -4.98 -4.19
C SER A 114 11.55 -5.09 -4.97
N ASN A 115 11.68 -4.38 -6.09
CA ASN A 115 12.89 -4.30 -6.89
C ASN A 115 13.86 -3.23 -6.40
N LYS A 116 13.50 -2.51 -5.33
CA LYS A 116 14.22 -1.38 -4.73
C LYS A 116 14.20 -0.12 -5.60
N ASP A 117 13.28 -0.03 -6.54
CA ASP A 117 13.04 1.19 -7.29
C ASP A 117 12.23 2.16 -6.42
N ALA A 118 12.67 3.42 -6.38
CA ALA A 118 11.94 4.47 -5.70
C ALA A 118 10.85 5.03 -6.62
N HIS A 119 9.64 5.15 -6.10
CA HIS A 119 8.47 5.68 -6.78
C HIS A 119 8.05 6.97 -6.10
N PHE A 120 7.89 8.02 -6.91
CA PHE A 120 7.32 9.28 -6.47
C PHE A 120 5.82 9.27 -6.77
N ILE A 121 5.03 9.34 -5.69
CA ILE A 121 3.58 9.17 -5.74
C ILE A 121 2.93 10.48 -5.31
N ALA A 122 1.96 10.94 -6.11
CA ALA A 122 1.16 12.11 -5.81
C ALA A 122 -0.32 11.73 -5.74
N TYR A 123 -0.98 12.10 -4.65
CA TYR A 123 -2.43 12.08 -4.51
C TYR A 123 -2.97 13.49 -4.53
N VAL A 124 -4.15 13.67 -5.10
CA VAL A 124 -4.85 14.96 -5.12
C VAL A 124 -6.16 14.84 -4.35
N ARG A 125 -6.49 15.89 -3.61
CA ARG A 125 -7.77 16.03 -2.92
C ARG A 125 -8.42 17.34 -3.30
N PHE A 126 -9.67 17.25 -3.74
CA PHE A 126 -10.48 18.40 -4.18
C PHE A 126 -11.96 18.15 -3.86
N TRP A 127 -12.79 19.17 -4.02
CA TRP A 127 -14.24 19.05 -3.83
C TRP A 127 -14.94 18.75 -5.16
N ASP A 128 -15.80 17.74 -5.20
CA ASP A 128 -16.69 17.47 -6.32
C ASP A 128 -18.14 17.50 -5.83
N GLY A 129 -18.84 18.58 -6.17
CA GLY A 129 -20.13 18.90 -5.56
C GLY A 129 -20.00 19.08 -4.03
N MET A 130 -20.70 18.23 -3.28
CA MET A 130 -20.72 18.25 -1.81
C MET A 130 -19.78 17.22 -1.17
N SER A 131 -18.93 16.56 -1.96
CA SER A 131 -18.07 15.48 -1.48
C SER A 131 -16.60 15.83 -1.70
N ALA A 132 -15.78 15.53 -0.70
CA ALA A 132 -14.34 15.53 -0.89
C ALA A 132 -13.94 14.26 -1.66
N VAL A 133 -13.21 14.44 -2.75
CA VAL A 133 -12.71 13.37 -3.62
C VAL A 133 -11.20 13.30 -3.45
N GLU A 134 -10.67 12.08 -3.36
CA GLU A 134 -9.25 11.78 -3.21
C GLU A 134 -8.85 10.79 -4.30
N GLU A 135 -7.97 11.21 -5.20
CA GLU A 135 -7.57 10.41 -6.37
C GLU A 135 -6.05 10.34 -6.48
N LEU A 136 -5.56 9.27 -7.13
CA LEU A 136 -4.16 9.17 -7.50
C LEU A 136 -3.92 10.13 -8.67
N LEU A 137 -3.00 11.08 -8.49
CA LEU A 137 -2.63 12.02 -9.53
C LEU A 137 -1.60 11.38 -10.48
N PHE A 138 -0.51 10.82 -9.93
CA PHE A 138 0.44 10.01 -10.68
C PHE A 138 1.30 9.14 -9.76
N ALA A 139 1.92 8.11 -10.36
CA ALA A 139 3.03 7.36 -9.76
C ALA A 139 4.15 7.22 -10.81
N LYS A 140 5.30 7.85 -10.58
CA LYS A 140 6.43 7.84 -11.51
C LYS A 140 7.70 7.28 -10.85
N ILE A 141 8.45 6.46 -11.57
CA ILE A 141 9.74 5.94 -11.11
C ILE A 141 10.72 7.11 -11.00
N LYS A 142 11.34 7.25 -9.83
CA LYS A 142 12.34 8.27 -9.55
C LYS A 142 13.71 7.78 -10.01
N ALA A 143 14.22 8.34 -11.09
CA ALA A 143 15.56 8.01 -11.61
C ALA A 143 16.70 8.70 -10.84
N THR A 144 16.47 9.93 -10.32
CA THR A 144 17.51 10.71 -9.62
C THR A 144 16.91 11.65 -8.57
N ALA A 145 17.64 11.93 -7.48
CA ALA A 145 17.17 12.75 -6.36
C ALA A 145 16.96 14.25 -6.66
N ILE A 146 17.35 14.76 -7.83
CA ILE A 146 17.52 16.20 -8.10
C ILE A 146 16.24 16.89 -8.62
N ALA A 147 15.23 16.16 -9.12
CA ALA A 147 14.17 16.77 -9.94
C ALA A 147 12.72 16.38 -9.53
N LEU A 148 12.45 16.06 -8.27
CA LEU A 148 11.07 15.73 -7.83
C LEU A 148 10.07 16.86 -8.11
N PHE A 149 10.49 18.10 -7.90
CA PHE A 149 9.67 19.25 -8.24
C PHE A 149 9.48 19.39 -9.76
N ASP A 150 10.49 19.11 -10.58
CA ASP A 150 10.35 19.20 -12.03
C ASP A 150 9.39 18.13 -12.56
N ILE A 151 9.43 16.92 -12.02
CA ILE A 151 8.46 15.86 -12.33
C ILE A 151 7.04 16.33 -12.02
N LEU A 152 6.83 16.88 -10.82
CA LEU A 152 5.54 17.41 -10.39
C LEU A 152 5.09 18.60 -11.25
N ASN A 153 5.99 19.55 -11.51
CA ASN A 153 5.71 20.77 -12.25
C ASN A 153 5.41 20.47 -13.72
N ASN A 154 6.18 19.58 -14.36
CA ASN A 154 5.92 19.14 -15.73
C ASN A 154 4.56 18.47 -15.83
N PHE A 155 4.24 17.56 -14.90
CA PHE A 155 2.93 16.91 -14.87
C PHE A 155 1.78 17.92 -14.73
N ILE A 156 1.89 18.86 -13.78
CA ILE A 156 0.86 19.90 -13.56
C ILE A 156 0.70 20.79 -14.80
N ASN A 157 1.80 21.12 -15.48
CA ASN A 157 1.76 21.92 -16.71
C ASN A 157 1.17 21.13 -17.90
N GLU A 158 1.54 19.85 -18.07
CA GLU A 158 0.99 18.94 -19.09
C GLU A 158 -0.53 18.77 -18.92
N ALA A 159 -0.98 18.67 -17.67
CA ALA A 159 -2.40 18.59 -17.32
C ALA A 159 -3.16 19.93 -17.49
N ASN A 160 -2.44 21.02 -17.76
CA ASN A 160 -2.94 22.40 -17.78
C ASN A 160 -3.64 22.80 -16.47
N ILE A 161 -3.09 22.37 -15.33
CA ILE A 161 -3.61 22.70 -14.00
C ILE A 161 -2.85 23.91 -13.46
N GLU A 162 -3.58 24.92 -12.98
CA GLU A 162 -2.95 26.14 -12.47
C GLU A 162 -2.48 25.98 -11.02
N TRP A 163 -1.20 26.25 -10.77
CA TRP A 163 -0.63 26.21 -9.42
C TRP A 163 -1.35 27.12 -8.42
N LYS A 164 -1.90 28.27 -8.86
CA LYS A 164 -2.62 29.20 -8.00
C LYS A 164 -3.83 28.55 -7.28
N ASN A 165 -4.35 27.46 -7.83
CA ASN A 165 -5.47 26.70 -7.26
C ASN A 165 -5.00 25.64 -6.24
N CYS A 166 -3.70 25.38 -6.14
CA CYS A 166 -3.13 24.51 -5.11
C CYS A 166 -3.11 25.23 -3.76
N VAL A 167 -4.02 24.86 -2.87
CA VAL A 167 -4.19 25.47 -1.54
C VAL A 167 -3.48 24.70 -0.42
N GLY A 168 -3.06 23.46 -0.67
CA GLY A 168 -2.43 22.63 0.34
C GLY A 168 -1.42 21.63 -0.23
N ILE A 169 -0.34 21.40 0.51
CA ILE A 169 0.67 20.38 0.20
C ILE A 169 1.01 19.57 1.45
N CYS A 170 0.94 18.25 1.35
CA CYS A 170 1.26 17.33 2.43
C CYS A 170 2.46 16.44 2.04
N THR A 171 3.49 16.35 2.89
CA THR A 171 4.67 15.51 2.62
C THR A 171 5.15 14.76 3.87
N ASP A 172 5.98 13.72 3.69
CA ASP A 172 6.55 12.86 4.75
C ASP A 172 7.48 13.57 5.76
N GLY A 173 7.85 14.83 5.48
CA GLY A 173 8.76 15.60 6.32
C GLY A 173 10.24 15.42 6.01
N ALA A 174 10.62 14.59 5.03
CA ALA A 174 12.02 14.43 4.62
C ALA A 174 12.61 15.77 4.17
N ARG A 175 13.94 15.95 4.36
CA ARG A 175 14.61 17.24 4.10
C ARG A 175 14.35 17.78 2.68
N THR A 176 14.33 16.90 1.69
CA THR A 176 14.04 17.22 0.28
C THR A 176 12.60 17.70 0.06
N MET A 177 11.68 17.31 0.93
CA MET A 177 10.25 17.61 0.85
C MET A 177 9.85 18.82 1.70
N SER A 178 10.44 18.97 2.89
CA SER A 178 10.02 19.92 3.94
C SER A 178 10.97 21.09 4.17
N GLY A 179 12.20 21.05 3.65
CA GLY A 179 13.24 22.05 3.91
C GLY A 179 12.82 23.50 3.60
N LYS A 180 13.47 24.49 4.22
CA LYS A 180 13.14 25.92 4.01
C LYS A 180 13.56 26.43 2.63
N PHE A 181 14.58 25.82 2.03
CA PHE A 181 15.18 26.23 0.77
C PHE A 181 15.27 25.03 -0.17
N LYS A 182 14.88 25.23 -1.44
CA LYS A 182 14.96 24.21 -2.51
C LYS A 182 14.26 22.87 -2.21
N SER A 183 13.33 22.84 -1.25
CA SER A 183 12.46 21.70 -1.03
C SER A 183 11.21 21.78 -1.89
N ILE A 184 10.47 20.68 -2.03
CA ILE A 184 9.20 20.72 -2.75
C ILE A 184 8.24 21.74 -2.14
N GLN A 185 8.07 21.79 -0.81
CA GLN A 185 7.14 22.76 -0.22
C GLN A 185 7.58 24.21 -0.43
N ALA A 186 8.88 24.49 -0.41
CA ALA A 186 9.40 25.83 -0.70
C ALA A 186 9.16 26.22 -2.17
N LEU A 187 9.37 25.30 -3.11
CA LEU A 187 9.19 25.53 -4.55
C LEU A 187 7.71 25.67 -4.93
N VAL A 188 6.84 24.83 -4.35
CA VAL A 188 5.37 24.95 -4.54
C VAL A 188 4.87 26.28 -3.99
N LYS A 189 5.36 26.74 -2.84
CA LYS A 189 4.99 28.06 -2.29
C LYS A 189 5.44 29.24 -3.16
N GLN A 190 6.48 29.09 -3.97
CA GLN A 190 6.85 30.12 -4.95
C GLN A 190 5.83 30.21 -6.09
N LYS A 191 5.21 29.09 -6.47
CA LYS A 191 4.17 29.03 -7.51
C LYS A 191 2.76 29.36 -6.97
N SER A 192 2.49 28.99 -5.71
CA SER A 192 1.24 29.24 -4.99
C SER A 192 1.53 29.77 -3.58
N PRO A 193 1.65 31.10 -3.41
CA PRO A 193 2.01 31.70 -2.12
C PRO A 193 1.02 31.42 -0.99
N LEU A 194 -0.25 31.15 -1.31
CA LEU A 194 -1.30 30.83 -0.34
C LEU A 194 -1.34 29.34 0.06
N CYS A 195 -0.51 28.50 -0.58
CA CYS A 195 -0.46 27.08 -0.31
C CYS A 195 0.07 26.78 1.10
N ILE A 196 -0.72 26.04 1.88
CA ILE A 196 -0.35 25.62 3.23
C ILE A 196 0.38 24.27 3.16
N TRP A 197 1.57 24.21 3.73
CA TRP A 197 2.28 22.94 3.90
C TRP A 197 1.92 22.29 5.23
N THR A 198 1.60 21.00 5.19
CA THR A 198 1.38 20.16 6.37
C THR A 198 2.32 18.96 6.35
N HIS A 199 2.91 18.64 7.50
CA HIS A 199 3.62 17.37 7.65
C HIS A 199 2.61 16.23 7.75
N CYS A 200 2.82 15.17 6.97
CA CYS A 200 1.95 14.00 6.92
C CYS A 200 1.72 13.45 8.34
N MET A 201 0.45 13.39 8.76
CA MET A 201 0.08 13.01 10.12
C MET A 201 0.53 11.60 10.45
N ILE A 202 0.44 10.68 9.48
CA ILE A 202 0.89 9.31 9.61
C ILE A 202 2.40 9.23 9.86
N HIS A 203 3.18 10.02 9.12
CA HIS A 203 4.62 10.09 9.35
C HIS A 203 4.94 10.73 10.71
N ARG A 204 4.18 11.74 11.16
CA ARG A 204 4.35 12.30 12.52
C ARG A 204 4.05 11.27 13.59
N GLU A 205 2.94 10.56 13.48
CA GLU A 205 2.56 9.49 14.41
C GLU A 205 3.64 8.40 14.44
N ALA A 206 4.12 7.97 13.27
CA ALA A 206 5.20 7.01 13.16
C ALA A 206 6.49 7.51 13.82
N LEU A 207 6.86 8.78 13.64
CA LEU A 207 8.02 9.40 14.30
C LEU A 207 7.86 9.46 15.82
N VAL A 208 6.71 9.92 16.31
CA VAL A 208 6.41 9.96 17.76
C VAL A 208 6.42 8.55 18.35
N SER A 209 5.89 7.55 17.64
CA SER A 209 5.90 6.16 18.09
C SER A 209 7.32 5.59 18.27
N LYS A 210 8.34 6.15 17.61
CA LYS A 210 9.74 5.75 17.82
C LYS A 210 10.26 6.20 19.18
N GLU A 211 9.81 7.35 19.66
CA GLU A 211 10.13 7.93 20.97
C GLU A 211 9.20 7.37 22.05
N ILE A 212 9.19 6.05 22.20
CA ILE A 212 8.39 5.37 23.22
C ILE A 212 9.05 5.53 24.60
N SER A 213 8.25 5.60 25.67
CA SER A 213 8.80 5.74 27.03
C SER A 213 9.78 4.60 27.35
N PRO A 214 10.83 4.83 28.17
CA PRO A 214 11.83 3.81 28.48
C PRO A 214 11.22 2.49 28.96
N GLY A 215 10.17 2.54 29.79
CA GLY A 215 9.46 1.34 30.26
C GLY A 215 8.81 0.55 29.13
N LEU A 216 8.09 1.21 28.23
CA LEU A 216 7.47 0.56 27.08
C LEU A 216 8.50 0.05 26.06
N ASN A 217 9.66 0.73 25.94
CA ASN A 217 10.76 0.25 25.10
C ASN A 217 11.36 -1.05 25.63
N ILE A 218 11.52 -1.16 26.96
CA ILE A 218 11.99 -2.39 27.62
C ILE A 218 11.04 -3.55 27.31
N VAL A 219 9.73 -3.31 27.42
CA VAL A 219 8.68 -4.29 27.08
C VAL A 219 8.80 -4.70 25.61
N LEU A 220 8.82 -3.73 24.68
CA LEU A 220 8.92 -4.01 23.25
C LEU A 220 10.19 -4.82 22.91
N MET A 221 11.35 -4.43 23.45
CA MET A 221 12.62 -5.13 23.19
C MET A 221 12.65 -6.54 23.79
N THR A 222 11.98 -6.74 24.94
CA THR A 222 11.80 -8.08 25.53
C THR A 222 10.99 -8.98 24.61
N VAL A 223 9.86 -8.49 24.10
CA VAL A 223 9.02 -9.21 23.14
C VAL A 223 9.78 -9.51 21.84
N VAL A 224 10.49 -8.51 21.29
CA VAL A 224 11.32 -8.69 20.08
C VAL A 224 12.38 -9.77 20.30
N THR A 225 13.02 -9.80 21.47
CA THR A 225 14.02 -10.81 21.81
C THR A 225 13.43 -12.22 21.85
N VAL A 226 12.26 -12.38 22.46
CA VAL A 226 11.53 -13.66 22.52
C VAL A 226 11.12 -14.13 21.14
N VAL A 227 10.52 -13.26 20.33
CA VAL A 227 10.07 -13.63 18.98
C VAL A 227 11.27 -13.99 18.10
N ASN A 228 12.37 -13.24 18.18
CA ASN A 228 13.59 -13.59 17.44
C ASN A 228 14.16 -14.94 17.89
N TYR A 229 14.12 -15.26 19.18
CA TYR A 229 14.56 -16.56 19.69
C TYR A 229 13.77 -17.73 19.08
N ILE A 230 12.45 -17.58 18.96
CA ILE A 230 11.57 -18.60 18.36
C ILE A 230 11.77 -18.66 16.83
N LYS A 231 11.78 -17.51 16.15
CA LYS A 231 11.73 -17.44 14.68
C LYS A 231 13.07 -17.56 13.98
N MET A 232 14.19 -17.19 14.59
CA MET A 232 15.51 -17.22 13.92
C MET A 232 16.02 -18.65 13.69
N ARG A 233 15.54 -19.63 14.46
CA ARG A 233 15.91 -21.04 14.27
C ARG A 233 14.76 -21.79 13.59
N PRO A 234 14.98 -22.38 12.39
CA PRO A 234 13.93 -23.10 11.66
C PRO A 234 13.28 -24.21 12.49
N LEU A 235 14.06 -24.96 13.27
CA LEU A 235 13.55 -26.01 14.14
C LEU A 235 12.56 -25.47 15.18
N LYS A 236 12.92 -24.41 15.90
CA LYS A 236 12.07 -23.77 16.91
C LYS A 236 10.79 -23.21 16.30
N SER A 237 10.89 -22.56 15.14
CA SER A 237 9.73 -22.07 14.42
C SER A 237 8.77 -23.19 14.02
N ARG A 238 9.28 -24.37 13.62
CA ARG A 238 8.43 -25.53 13.28
C ARG A 238 7.77 -26.13 14.52
N ILE A 239 8.52 -26.28 15.62
CA ILE A 239 7.98 -26.82 16.89
C ILE A 239 6.88 -25.89 17.41
N PHE A 240 7.12 -24.58 17.47
CA PHE A 240 6.12 -23.59 17.85
C PHE A 240 4.88 -23.63 16.94
N SER A 241 5.07 -23.78 15.63
CA SER A 241 3.93 -23.93 14.70
C SER A 241 3.16 -25.24 14.89
N GLY A 242 3.80 -26.29 15.42
CA GLY A 242 3.15 -27.52 15.86
C GLY A 242 2.28 -27.26 17.08
N LEU A 243 2.87 -26.69 18.13
CA LEU A 243 2.17 -26.31 19.37
C LEU A 243 0.91 -25.47 19.09
N CYS A 244 1.03 -24.43 18.26
CA CYS A 244 -0.12 -23.60 17.91
C CYS A 244 -1.25 -24.38 17.21
N ARG A 245 -0.91 -25.37 16.36
CA ARG A 245 -1.91 -26.20 15.69
C ARG A 245 -2.59 -27.15 16.67
N ASP A 246 -1.82 -27.73 17.59
CA ASP A 246 -2.34 -28.65 18.61
C ASP A 246 -3.26 -27.93 19.60
N MET A 247 -2.98 -26.66 19.90
CA MET A 247 -3.83 -25.78 20.71
C MET A 247 -5.02 -25.19 19.95
N GLY A 248 -5.15 -25.46 18.65
CA GLY A 248 -6.29 -25.01 17.84
C GLY A 248 -6.37 -23.50 17.61
N VAL A 249 -5.26 -22.75 17.76
CA VAL A 249 -5.29 -21.30 17.54
C VAL A 249 -5.25 -20.93 16.06
N VAL A 250 -5.89 -19.80 15.73
CA VAL A 250 -6.02 -19.29 14.36
C VAL A 250 -4.65 -19.01 13.71
N HIS A 251 -3.66 -18.62 14.51
CA HIS A 251 -2.34 -18.23 14.02
C HIS A 251 -1.28 -19.27 14.39
N SER A 252 -0.69 -19.90 13.39
CA SER A 252 0.40 -20.87 13.57
C SER A 252 1.80 -20.25 13.57
N SER A 253 1.93 -18.93 13.43
CA SER A 253 3.23 -18.28 13.38
C SER A 253 3.24 -16.84 13.89
N LEU A 254 4.37 -16.49 14.50
CA LEU A 254 4.70 -15.13 14.93
C LEU A 254 5.15 -14.27 13.74
N LEU A 255 5.02 -12.94 13.85
CA LEU A 255 5.52 -11.98 12.87
C LEU A 255 6.93 -11.52 13.26
N PHE A 256 7.79 -11.18 12.30
CA PHE A 256 9.05 -10.49 12.62
C PHE A 256 8.78 -9.02 12.91
N TYR A 257 9.50 -8.46 13.88
CA TYR A 257 9.48 -7.03 14.13
C TYR A 257 10.27 -6.30 13.04
N CYS A 258 9.65 -5.32 12.39
CA CYS A 258 10.30 -4.44 11.41
C CYS A 258 10.21 -2.98 11.88
N GLY A 259 11.31 -2.43 12.40
CA GLY A 259 11.35 -1.04 12.89
C GLY A 259 11.12 0.02 11.81
N GLY A 260 11.33 -0.32 10.53
CA GLY A 260 11.16 0.59 9.39
C GLY A 260 9.74 0.70 8.85
N ARG A 261 8.83 -0.24 9.21
CA ARG A 261 7.44 -0.24 8.74
C ARG A 261 6.51 -0.11 9.93
N TRP A 262 6.10 1.10 10.28
CA TRP A 262 5.38 1.38 11.54
C TRP A 262 4.07 0.57 11.70
N LEU A 263 3.31 0.35 10.61
CA LEU A 263 2.11 -0.51 10.60
C LEU A 263 2.40 -1.96 11.01
N SER A 264 3.64 -2.42 10.84
CA SER A 264 4.04 -3.77 11.25
C SER A 264 4.19 -3.91 12.77
N ARG A 265 4.47 -2.82 13.50
CA ARG A 265 4.65 -2.87 14.96
C ARG A 265 3.36 -3.22 15.68
N GLY A 266 2.23 -2.61 15.28
CA GLY A 266 0.91 -2.92 15.84
C GLY A 266 0.52 -4.38 15.58
N LYS A 267 0.62 -4.82 14.32
CA LYS A 267 0.35 -6.23 13.94
C LYS A 267 1.27 -7.21 14.67
N PHE A 268 2.55 -6.86 14.83
CA PHE A 268 3.52 -7.66 15.57
C PHE A 268 3.11 -7.85 17.03
N LEU A 269 2.80 -6.75 17.74
CA LEU A 269 2.39 -6.80 19.14
C LEU A 269 1.04 -7.52 19.30
N GLN A 270 0.09 -7.26 18.41
CA GLN A 270 -1.20 -7.96 18.40
C GLN A 270 -1.00 -9.47 18.24
N ARG A 271 -0.18 -9.91 17.28
CA ARG A 271 0.11 -11.34 17.08
C ARG A 271 0.74 -11.99 18.31
N VAL A 272 1.63 -11.28 18.99
CA VAL A 272 2.25 -11.76 20.23
C VAL A 272 1.20 -11.88 21.34
N TYR A 273 0.32 -10.89 21.47
CA TYR A 273 -0.75 -10.91 22.46
C TYR A 273 -1.73 -12.07 22.24
N GLU A 274 -2.12 -12.30 20.99
CA GLU A 274 -2.98 -13.42 20.59
C GLU A 274 -2.34 -14.78 20.89
N LEU A 275 -1.02 -14.89 20.74
CA LEU A 275 -0.25 -16.12 20.95
C LEU A 275 0.47 -16.18 22.31
N ARG A 276 0.10 -15.34 23.27
CA ARG A 276 0.86 -15.19 24.52
C ARG A 276 0.94 -16.49 25.32
N ASN A 277 -0.12 -17.29 25.32
CA ASN A 277 -0.17 -18.55 26.07
C ASN A 277 0.78 -19.59 25.44
N GLU A 278 0.74 -19.71 24.12
CA GLU A 278 1.58 -20.61 23.32
C GLU A 278 3.05 -20.21 23.47
N ILE A 279 3.34 -18.91 23.47
CA ILE A 279 4.70 -18.40 23.71
C ILE A 279 5.17 -18.79 25.12
N THR A 280 4.34 -18.59 26.16
CA THR A 280 4.70 -18.96 27.53
C THR A 280 5.02 -20.45 27.65
N ILE A 281 4.13 -21.32 27.18
CA ILE A 281 4.32 -22.78 27.19
C ILE A 281 5.62 -23.16 26.47
N PHE A 282 5.83 -22.63 25.25
CA PHE A 282 7.04 -22.91 24.48
C PHE A 282 8.33 -22.49 25.21
N LEU A 283 8.30 -21.33 25.88
CA LEU A 283 9.47 -20.82 26.61
C LEU A 283 9.74 -21.58 27.91
N GLU A 284 8.70 -22.08 28.58
CA GLU A 284 8.80 -22.98 29.74
C GLU A 284 9.49 -24.30 29.37
N GLU A 285 9.02 -24.95 28.30
CA GLU A 285 9.58 -26.21 27.80
C GLU A 285 11.06 -26.08 27.38
N GLU A 286 11.42 -24.94 26.82
CA GLU A 286 12.79 -24.62 26.40
C GLU A 286 13.68 -24.12 27.56
N THR A 287 13.16 -24.03 28.79
CA THR A 287 13.85 -23.47 29.97
C THR A 287 14.49 -22.11 29.69
N TYR A 288 13.78 -21.26 28.95
CA TYR A 288 14.33 -19.99 28.48
C TYR A 288 14.61 -19.05 29.66
N ARG A 289 15.88 -18.66 29.84
CA ARG A 289 16.34 -17.86 30.99
C ARG A 289 15.61 -16.53 31.20
N LYS A 290 15.01 -15.95 30.15
CA LYS A 290 14.27 -14.68 30.24
C LYS A 290 12.75 -14.87 30.25
N LEU A 291 12.25 -16.08 30.51
CA LEU A 291 10.81 -16.37 30.65
C LEU A 291 10.14 -15.40 31.63
N ARG A 292 10.71 -15.22 32.84
CA ARG A 292 10.16 -14.29 33.85
C ARG A 292 10.05 -12.85 33.38
N ASN A 293 10.95 -12.41 32.50
CA ASN A 293 10.89 -11.06 31.95
C ASN A 293 9.74 -10.93 30.93
N PHE A 294 9.42 -12.00 30.21
CA PHE A 294 8.28 -12.05 29.30
C PHE A 294 6.96 -12.21 30.05
N GLU A 295 6.92 -13.00 31.12
CA GLU A 295 5.77 -13.07 32.01
C GLU A 295 5.49 -11.70 32.63
N MET A 296 6.49 -10.99 33.15
CA MET A 296 6.30 -9.63 33.68
C MET A 296 5.84 -8.58 32.63
N VAL A 297 5.82 -8.93 31.33
CA VAL A 297 5.20 -8.11 30.28
C VAL A 297 3.67 -8.23 30.29
N TYR A 298 3.06 -8.98 31.23
CA TYR A 298 1.60 -9.14 31.34
C TYR A 298 0.84 -7.84 31.03
N PHE A 299 0.07 -7.92 29.94
CA PHE A 299 -0.97 -6.98 29.55
C PHE A 299 -2.20 -7.14 30.45
#